data_AF-A0A661ZQV9-F1
#
_entry.id   AF-A0A661ZQV9-F1
#
_cell.length_a   1.000
_cell.length_b   1.000
_cell.length_c   1.000
_cell.angle_alpha   90.00
_cell.angle_beta   90.00
_cell.angle_gamma   90.00
#
_symmetry.space_group_name_H-M   'P 1'
#
loop_
_entity.id
_entity.type
_entity.pdbx_description
1 polymer ?
#
loop_
_entity_poly.entity_id
_entity_poly.type
_entity_poly.pdbx_seq_one_letter_code
_entity_poly.pdbx_strand_id
1 'polypeptide(L)' 'MSVSRRKKRKRKVKFRTIVIKLSDKQKKSLVNYCKARRTTPNKLIKKSISRFTKGFDKKIPEDLDTTANQLDLFE' A
#
# COMPACT_ATOMS: atom_id res chain seq x y z
N MET A 1 49.26 -0.53 -4.31
CA MET A 1 48.16 0.14 -5.04
C MET A 1 46.84 -0.20 -4.35
N SER A 2 46.34 0.66 -3.46
CA SER A 2 45.11 0.41 -2.70
C SER A 2 43.89 0.69 -3.56
N VAL A 3 43.11 -0.36 -3.86
CA VAL A 3 41.89 -0.24 -4.68
C VAL A 3 40.81 0.45 -3.85
N SER A 4 40.59 1.74 -4.12
CA SER A 4 39.49 2.53 -3.55
C SER A 4 38.15 1.84 -3.84
N ARG A 5 37.54 1.24 -2.82
CA ARG A 5 36.17 0.69 -2.87
C ARG A 5 35.18 1.84 -3.08
N ARG A 6 34.80 2.12 -4.34
CA ARG A 6 33.73 3.08 -4.66
C ARG A 6 32.46 2.69 -3.90
N LYS A 7 32.00 3.54 -2.98
CA LYS A 7 30.73 3.34 -2.25
C LYS A 7 29.58 3.27 -3.25
N LYS A 8 28.87 2.13 -3.32
CA LYS A 8 27.66 1.98 -4.13
C LYS A 8 26.64 3.04 -3.71
N ARG A 9 26.22 3.88 -4.65
CA ARG A 9 25.24 4.95 -4.42
C ARG A 9 23.88 4.30 -4.12
N LYS A 10 23.30 4.57 -2.94
CA LYS A 10 21.97 4.05 -2.57
C LYS A 10 20.92 4.58 -3.55
N ARG A 11 20.09 3.69 -4.10
CA ARG A 11 18.95 4.10 -4.94
C ARG A 11 17.99 4.93 -4.08
N LYS A 12 17.56 6.09 -4.60
CA LYS A 12 16.56 6.92 -3.93
C LYS A 12 15.23 6.16 -3.90
N VAL A 13 14.61 6.07 -2.73
CA VAL A 13 13.25 5.53 -2.60
C VAL A 13 12.30 6.51 -3.28
N LYS A 14 11.52 6.02 -4.26
CA LYS A 14 10.49 6.82 -4.93
C LYS A 14 9.18 6.64 -4.18
N PHE A 15 8.65 7.71 -3.61
CA PHE A 15 7.32 7.73 -3.01
C PHE A 15 6.28 8.20 -4.03
N ARG A 16 5.06 7.67 -3.94
CA ARG A 16 3.91 8.06 -4.76
C ARG A 16 2.77 8.53 -3.86
N THR A 17 2.06 9.57 -4.29
CA THR A 17 0.91 10.12 -3.57
C THR A 17 -0.36 9.41 -4.00
N ILE A 18 -1.25 9.13 -3.03
CA ILE A 18 -2.59 8.60 -3.27
C ILE A 18 -3.58 9.59 -2.66
N VAL A 19 -4.61 9.96 -3.42
CA VAL A 19 -5.69 10.86 -2.96
C VAL A 19 -6.94 10.01 -2.72
N ILE A 20 -7.48 10.06 -1.51
CA ILE A 20 -8.66 9.29 -1.11
C ILE A 20 -9.76 10.27 -0.73
N LYS A 21 -10.93 10.15 -1.36
CA LYS A 21 -12.12 10.89 -0.95
C LYS A 21 -12.72 10.22 0.29
N LEU A 22 -13.00 11.02 1.32
CA LEU A 22 -13.64 10.58 2.56
C LEU A 22 -14.82 11.49 2.83
N SER A 23 -15.88 10.96 3.45
CA SER A 23 -16.90 11.82 4.03
C SER A 23 -16.33 12.63 5.20
N ASP A 24 -16.96 13.75 5.53
CA ASP A 24 -16.51 14.60 6.63
C ASP A 24 -16.45 13.84 7.96
N LYS A 25 -17.44 12.98 8.21
CA LYS A 25 -17.48 12.13 9.40
C LYS A 25 -16.30 11.16 9.43
N GLN A 26 -15.99 10.51 8.30
CA GLN A 26 -14.84 9.61 8.20
C GLN A 26 -13.52 10.33 8.44
N LYS A 27 -13.34 11.52 7.85
CA LYS A 27 -12.14 12.34 8.05
C LYS A 27 -11.98 12.76 9.51
N LYS A 28 -13.04 13.23 10.16
CA LYS A 28 -13.04 13.58 11.59
C LYS A 28 -12.67 12.38 12.46
N SER A 29 -13.29 11.22 12.23
CA SER A 29 -12.98 9.98 12.95
C SER A 29 -11.53 9.54 12.76
N LEU A 30 -11.00 9.61 11.53
CA LEU A 30 -9.61 9.27 11.22
C LEU A 30 -8.62 10.16 11.99
N VAL A 31 -8.86 11.47 12.00
CA VAL A 31 -8.00 12.42 12.73
C VAL A 31 -8.05 12.18 14.23
N ASN A 32 -9.24 12.00 14.81
CA ASN A 32 -9.40 11.75 16.24
C ASN A 32 -8.73 10.45 16.68
N TYR A 33 -8.89 9.38 15.90
CA TYR A 33 -8.20 8.11 16.15
C TYR A 33 -6.68 8.28 16.12
N CYS A 34 -6.16 8.98 15.10
CA CYS A 34 -4.72 9.21 14.96
C CYS A 34 -4.14 10.00 16.15
N LYS A 35 -4.87 11.01 16.64
CA LYS A 35 -4.51 11.76 17.85
C LYS A 35 -4.48 10.87 19.10
N ALA A 36 -5.54 10.10 19.33
CA ALA A 36 -5.66 9.23 20.51
C ALA A 36 -4.57 8.15 20.57
N ARG A 37 -4.15 7.63 19.42
CA ARG A 37 -3.14 6.56 19.32
C ARG A 37 -1.73 7.06 18.99
N ARG A 38 -1.49 8.38 18.99
CA ARG A 38 -0.20 9.00 18.64
C ARG A 38 0.40 8.45 17.34
N THR A 39 -0.44 8.31 16.32
CA THR A 39 -0.06 7.81 14.99
C THR A 39 -0.43 8.83 13.91
N THR A 40 -0.02 8.57 12.67
CA THR A 40 -0.39 9.40 11.52
C THR A 40 -1.35 8.64 10.60
N PRO A 41 -2.23 9.34 9.86
CA PRO A 41 -3.09 8.71 8.86
C PRO A 41 -2.30 7.83 7.88
N ASN A 42 -1.14 8.31 7.43
CA ASN A 42 -0.26 7.56 6.53
C ASN A 42 0.22 6.23 7.16
N LYS A 43 0.69 6.26 8.41
CA LYS A 43 1.16 5.05 9.11
C LYS A 43 0.01 4.07 9.35
N LEU A 44 -1.18 4.59 9.72
CA LEU A 44 -2.37 3.78 9.91
C LEU A 44 -2.79 3.08 8.60
N ILE A 45 -2.96 3.86 7.52
CA ILE A 45 -3.38 3.33 6.22
C ILE A 45 -2.39 2.27 5.74
N LYS A 46 -1.08 2.56 5.78
CA LYS A 46 -0.03 1.60 5.42
C LYS A 46 -0.14 0.31 6.23
N LYS A 47 -0.33 0.39 7.55
CA LYS A 47 -0.46 -0.79 8.40
C LYS A 47 -1.72 -1.60 8.07
N SER A 48 -2.84 -0.93 7.81
CA SER A 48 -4.11 -1.58 7.47
C SER A 48 -4.07 -2.28 6.10
N ILE A 49 -3.44 -1.68 5.09
CA ILE A 49 -3.33 -2.28 3.75
C ILE A 49 -2.16 -3.27 3.62
N SER A 50 -1.20 -3.25 4.56
CA SER A 50 0.03 -4.04 4.44
C SER A 50 -0.26 -5.54 4.32
N ARG A 51 -1.27 -6.07 5.02
CA ARG A 51 -1.62 -7.48 4.94
C ARG A 51 -2.12 -7.90 3.55
N PHE A 52 -2.75 -6.97 2.83
CA PHE A 52 -3.34 -7.21 1.51
C PHE A 52 -2.36 -6.95 0.37
N THR A 53 -1.36 -6.10 0.59
CA THR A 53 -0.43 -5.65 -0.45
C THR A 53 0.94 -6.33 -0.38
N LYS A 54 1.24 -7.04 0.71
CA LYS A 54 2.51 -7.74 0.89
C LYS A 54 2.65 -8.86 -0.14
N GLY A 55 3.69 -8.79 -0.98
CA GLY A 55 4.00 -9.80 -2.01
C GLY A 55 3.45 -9.49 -3.40
N PHE A 56 2.57 -8.50 -3.53
CA PHE A 56 1.99 -8.06 -4.81
C PHE A 56 2.91 -7.11 -5.61
N ASP A 57 4.13 -6.85 -5.14
CA ASP A 57 5.12 -6.01 -5.82
C ASP A 57 5.84 -6.72 -6.98
N LYS A 58 5.81 -8.05 -7.01
CA LYS A 58 6.61 -8.87 -7.96
C LYS A 58 5.78 -9.48 -9.09
N LYS A 59 4.68 -10.16 -8.74
CA LYS A 59 3.77 -10.82 -9.70
C LYS A 59 2.41 -10.96 -9.03
N ILE A 60 1.35 -10.61 -9.74
CA ILE A 60 -0.02 -10.93 -9.33
C ILE A 60 -0.23 -12.42 -9.62
N PRO A 61 -0.73 -13.25 -8.68
CA PRO A 61 -1.05 -14.64 -8.96
C PRO A 61 -2.05 -14.72 -10.12
N GLU A 62 -1.72 -15.50 -11.15
CA GLU A 62 -2.56 -15.69 -12.35
C GLU A 62 -3.94 -16.29 -12.00
N ASP A 63 -4.04 -16.97 -10.85
CA ASP A 63 -5.28 -17.58 -10.33
C ASP A 63 -6.33 -16.56 -9.85
N LEU A 64 -6.01 -15.26 -9.77
CA LEU A 64 -6.99 -14.20 -9.49
C LEU A 64 -7.66 -13.66 -10.76
N ASP A 65 -7.10 -13.91 -11.94
CA ASP A 65 -7.67 -13.49 -13.22
C ASP A 65 -8.76 -14.46 -13.72
N THR A 66 -8.98 -15.60 -13.05
CA THR A 66 -9.98 -16.61 -13.46
C THR A 66 -11.43 -16.31 -13.06
N THR A 67 -11.75 -15.14 -12.52
CA THR A 67 -13.16 -14.65 -12.52
C THR A 67 -13.58 -14.12 -13.90
N ALA A 68 -13.17 -14.80 -14.97
CA ALA A 68 -13.58 -14.48 -16.33
C ALA A 68 -14.98 -15.03 -16.68
N ASN A 69 -15.50 -16.04 -15.96
CA ASN A 69 -16.73 -16.75 -16.36
C ASN A 69 -17.77 -16.93 -15.22
N GLN A 70 -17.92 -15.96 -14.30
CA GLN A 70 -19.02 -15.99 -13.33
C GLN A 70 -20.32 -15.40 -13.90
N LEU A 71 -20.67 -15.77 -15.15
CA LEU A 71 -21.92 -15.40 -15.81
C LEU A 71 -22.80 -16.60 -16.19
N ASP A 72 -22.35 -17.84 -15.98
CA ASP A 72 -23.16 -19.05 -16.23
C ASP A 72 -23.96 -19.51 -14.99
N LEU A 73 -24.22 -18.63 -14.03
CA LEU A 73 -24.95 -18.99 -12.80
C LEU A 73 -26.49 -18.93 -12.92
N PHE A 74 -27.02 -18.76 -14.14
CA PHE A 74 -28.46 -18.55 -14.38
C PHE A 74 -29.06 -19.46 -15.48
N GLU A 75 -28.51 -20.64 -15.74
CA GLU A 75 -29.26 -21.72 -16.43
C GLU A 75 -30.06 -22.59 -15.46
#